data_AF-A0A973BNS1-F1
#
_entry.id   AF-A0A973BNS1-F1
#
_cell.length_a   1.000
_cell.length_b   1.000
_cell.length_c   1.000
_cell.angle_alpha   90.00
_cell.angle_beta   90.00
_cell.angle_gamma   90.00
#
_symmetry.space_group_name_H-M   'P 1'
#
loop_
_entity.id
_entity.type
_entity.pdbx_description
1 polymer ?
#
loop_
_entity_poly.entity_id
_entity_poly.type
_entity_poly.pdbx_seq_one_letter_code
_entity_poly.pdbx_strand_id
1 'polypeptide(L)' 'MNILANKTLLISLILLGLGMLSLIAESTFYQFLDNEGVLHESMFLPLGMISIVVGMLFLLFFIIQKIRCAFNKK' A
#
# COMPACT_ATOMS: atom_id res chain seq x y z
N MET A 1 19.96 14.91 1.02
CA MET A 1 18.83 13.97 0.93
C MET A 1 19.41 12.56 0.91
N ASN A 2 19.15 11.73 1.91
CA ASN A 2 19.75 10.38 1.95
C ASN A 2 19.14 9.54 0.82
N ILE A 3 19.93 9.06 -0.12
CA ILE A 3 19.45 8.31 -1.32
C ILE A 3 18.60 7.10 -0.91
N LEU A 4 18.99 6.43 0.18
CA LEU A 4 18.25 5.30 0.75
C LEU A 4 16.87 5.69 1.29
N ALA A 5 16.77 6.87 1.91
CA ALA A 5 15.51 7.37 2.45
C ALA A 5 14.52 7.71 1.32
N ASN A 6 15.01 8.33 0.23
CA ASN A 6 14.18 8.59 -0.95
C ASN A 6 13.70 7.31 -1.63
N LYS A 7 14.55 6.28 -1.71
CA LYS A 7 14.15 4.95 -2.23
C LYS A 7 13.07 4.31 -1.36
N THR A 8 13.21 4.39 -0.02
CA THR A 8 12.21 3.85 0.93
C THR A 8 10.86 4.55 0.78
N LEU A 9 10.87 5.88 0.67
CA LEU A 9 9.65 6.67 0.42
C LEU A 9 9.02 6.30 -0.92
N LEU A 10 9.80 6.19 -1.99
CA LEU A 10 9.30 5.81 -3.31
C LEU A 10 8.63 4.43 -3.28
N ILE A 11 9.30 3.43 -2.68
CA ILE A 11 8.75 2.07 -2.53
C ILE A 11 7.44 2.11 -1.75
N SER A 12 7.38 2.84 -0.64
CA SER A 12 6.15 2.97 0.15
C SER A 12 4.99 3.55 -0.67
N LEU A 13 5.23 4.61 -1.45
CA LEU A 13 4.20 5.22 -2.29
C LEU A 13 3.74 4.30 -3.42
N ILE A 14 4.66 3.56 -4.04
CA ILE A 14 4.31 2.56 -5.07
C ILE A 14 3.44 1.46 -4.47
N LEU A 15 3.80 0.90 -3.32
CA LEU A 15 2.98 -0.13 -2.66
C LEU A 15 1.60 0.38 -2.25
N LEU A 16 1.52 1.60 -1.70
CA LEU A 16 0.23 2.20 -1.34
C LEU A 16 -0.63 2.43 -2.59
N GLY A 17 -0.04 2.94 -3.67
CA GLY A 17 -0.73 3.15 -4.94
C GLY A 17 -1.22 1.84 -5.56
N LEU A 18 -0.37 0.82 -5.62
CA LEU A 18 -0.72 -0.50 -6.13
C LEU A 18 -1.84 -1.14 -5.30
N GLY A 19 -1.78 -0.99 -3.98
CA GLY A 19 -2.79 -1.50 -3.06
C GLY A 19 -4.14 -0.83 -3.27
N MET A 20 -4.18 0.50 -3.38
CA MET A 20 -5.40 1.26 -3.69
C MET A 20 -5.98 0.87 -5.06
N LEU A 21 -5.14 0.76 -6.10
CA LEU A 21 -5.60 0.33 -7.42
C LEU A 21 -6.21 -1.08 -7.39
N SER A 22 -5.62 -1.98 -6.61
CA SER A 22 -6.14 -3.35 -6.45
C SER A 22 -7.49 -3.35 -5.74
N LEU A 23 -7.67 -2.58 -4.66
CA LEU A 23 -8.96 -2.47 -3.97
C LEU A 23 -10.05 -1.85 -4.85
N ILE A 24 -9.70 -0.82 -5.64
CA ILE A 24 -10.62 -0.23 -6.61
C ILE A 24 -11.02 -1.28 -7.65
N ALA A 25 -10.06 -2.02 -8.19
CA ALA A 25 -10.32 -3.09 -9.16
C ALA A 25 -11.24 -4.18 -8.59
N GLU A 26 -10.98 -4.65 -7.37
CA GLU A 26 -11.83 -5.63 -6.70
C GLU A 26 -13.28 -5.14 -6.60
N SER A 27 -13.48 -3.95 -6.05
CA SER A 27 -14.81 -3.39 -5.80
C SER A 27 -15.58 -3.06 -7.09
N THR A 28 -14.87 -2.85 -8.19
CA THR A 28 -15.47 -2.48 -9.48
C THR A 28 -15.77 -3.71 -10.34
N PHE A 29 -14.91 -4.72 -10.31
CA PHE A 29 -14.96 -5.82 -11.28
C PHE A 29 -15.29 -7.19 -10.70
N TYR A 30 -15.18 -7.41 -9.40
CA TYR A 30 -15.27 -8.77 -8.85
C TYR A 30 -16.34 -8.92 -7.80
N GLN A 31 -16.44 -8.01 -6.83
CA GLN A 31 -17.29 -8.18 -5.64
C GLN A 31 -18.81 -8.08 -5.91
N PHE A 32 -19.35 -8.95 -6.76
CA PHE A 32 -20.76 -9.01 -7.17
C PHE A 32 -21.23 -10.47 -7.27
N LEU A 33 -22.55 -10.65 -7.18
CA LEU A 33 -23.23 -11.91 -7.41
C LEU A 33 -23.73 -11.94 -8.86
N ASP A 34 -23.49 -13.03 -9.58
CA ASP A 34 -24.06 -13.22 -10.89
C ASP A 34 -25.54 -13.66 -10.84
N ASN A 35 -26.13 -13.85 -12.02
CA ASN A 35 -27.54 -14.25 -12.15
C ASN A 35 -27.83 -15.65 -11.60
N GLU A 36 -26.81 -16.49 -11.40
CA GLU A 36 -26.94 -17.82 -10.79
C GLU A 36 -26.66 -17.80 -9.28
N GLY A 37 -26.40 -16.61 -8.72
CA GLY A 37 -26.08 -16.42 -7.31
C GLY A 37 -24.65 -16.83 -6.94
N VAL A 38 -23.77 -17.00 -7.93
CA VAL A 38 -22.35 -17.28 -7.70
C VAL A 38 -21.63 -15.98 -7.41
N LEU A 39 -20.88 -15.96 -6.31
CA LEU A 39 -20.03 -14.85 -5.94
C LEU A 39 -18.78 -14.88 -6.83
N HIS A 40 -18.56 -13.81 -7.59
CA HIS A 40 -17.29 -13.59 -8.25
C HIS A 40 -16.36 -12.90 -7.25
N GLU A 41 -15.13 -13.38 -7.14
CA GLU A 41 -14.11 -12.80 -6.26
C GLU A 41 -12.75 -12.91 -6.93
N SER A 42 -11.82 -12.06 -6.54
CA SER A 42 -10.45 -12.13 -7.05
C SER A 42 -9.40 -11.99 -5.95
N MET A 43 -8.15 -12.22 -6.34
CA MET A 43 -7.01 -12.01 -5.45
C MET A 43 -6.65 -10.53 -5.26
N PHE A 44 -7.35 -9.59 -5.92
CA PHE A 44 -7.06 -8.17 -5.77
C PHE A 44 -7.38 -7.63 -4.37
N LEU A 45 -8.39 -8.17 -3.68
CA LEU A 45 -8.65 -7.81 -2.28
C LEU A 45 -7.47 -8.16 -1.35
N PRO A 46 -7.06 -9.43 -1.20
CA PRO A 46 -5.96 -9.79 -0.31
C PRO A 46 -4.64 -9.14 -0.74
N LEU A 47 -4.36 -9.08 -2.05
CA LEU A 47 -3.15 -8.44 -2.57
C LEU A 47 -3.13 -6.93 -2.28
N GLY A 48 -4.27 -6.27 -2.47
CA GLY A 48 -4.45 -4.85 -2.19
C GLY A 48 -4.20 -4.53 -0.71
N MET A 49 -4.79 -5.33 0.18
CA MET A 49 -4.62 -5.19 1.62
C MET A 49 -3.17 -5.41 2.07
N ILE A 50 -2.52 -6.49 1.61
CA ILE A 50 -1.11 -6.75 1.92
C ILE A 50 -0.23 -5.60 1.42
N SER A 51 -0.47 -5.12 0.20
CA SER A 51 0.29 -4.02 -0.38
C SER A 51 0.14 -2.73 0.43
N ILE A 52 -1.08 -2.40 0.88
CA ILE A 52 -1.33 -1.22 1.74
C ILE A 52 -0.59 -1.38 3.07
N VAL A 53 -0.72 -2.53 3.74
CA VAL A 53 -0.10 -2.77 5.04
C VAL A 53 1.41 -2.63 4.95
N VAL A 54 2.05 -3.28 3.98
CA VAL A 54 3.50 -3.22 3.80
C VAL A 54 3.94 -1.78 3.40
N GLY A 55 3.17 -1.12 2.54
CA GLY A 55 3.41 0.29 2.18
C GLY A 55 3.37 1.23 3.39
N MET A 56 2.38 1.06 4.28
CA MET A 56 2.25 1.82 5.53
C MET A 56 3.42 1.57 6.48
N LEU A 57 3.89 0.32 6.60
CA LEU A 57 5.06 -0.01 7.42
C LEU A 57 6.33 0.70 6.93
N PHE A 58 6.59 0.69 5.63
CA PHE A 58 7.74 1.43 5.06
C PHE A 58 7.61 2.94 5.24
N LEU A 59 6.41 3.49 5.09
CA LEU A 59 6.15 4.91 5.29
C LEU A 59 6.39 5.31 6.76
N LEU A 60 5.89 4.53 7.71
CA LEU A 60 6.13 4.74 9.14
C LEU A 60 7.62 4.67 9.47
N PHE A 61 8.33 3.67 8.96
CA PHE A 61 9.77 3.55 9.17
C PHE A 61 10.52 4.78 8.62
N PHE A 62 10.16 5.25 7.42
CA PHE A 62 10.74 6.46 6.86
C PHE A 62 10.48 7.70 7.73
N ILE A 63 9.26 7.86 8.25
CA ILE A 63 8.89 8.98 9.13
C ILE A 63 9.71 8.93 10.42
N ILE A 64 9.81 7.77 11.07
CA ILE A 64 10.61 7.58 12.30
C ILE A 64 12.07 7.95 12.05
N GLN A 65 12.65 7.46 10.95
CA GLN A 65 14.04 7.79 10.58
C GLN A 65 14.22 9.30 10.35
N LYS A 66 13.26 9.94 9.67
CA LYS A 66 13.30 11.40 9.42
C LYS A 66 13.20 12.19 10.73
N ILE A 67 12.32 11.79 11.65
CA ILE A 67 12.16 12.41 12.97
C ILE A 67 13.46 12.26 13.76
N ARG A 68 14.02 11.05 13.86
CA ARG A 68 15.28 10.80 14.56
C ARG A 68 16.42 11.67 14.02
N CYS A 69 16.56 11.76 12.69
CA CYS A 69 17.57 12.63 12.08
C CYS A 69 17.33 14.12 12.37
N ALA A 70 16.08 14.57 12.50
CA ALA A 70 15.77 15.96 12.84
C ALA A 70 16.11 16.28 14.30
N PHE A 71 15.87 15.34 15.22
CA PHE A 71 16.24 15.48 16.63
C PHE A 71 17.76 15.44 16.85
N ASN A 72 18.47 14.53 16.17
CA ASN A 72 19.92 14.37 16.32
C ASN A 72 20.75 15.48 15.63
N LYS A 73 20.08 16.41 14.93
CA LYS A 73 20.67 17.60 14.30
C LYS A 73 20.58 18.87 15.16
N LYS A 74 19.81 18.83 16.25
CA LYS A 74 19.80 19.86 17.30
C LYS A 74 20.85 19.54 18.35
#